data_AF-A0A2D5JKM7-F1
#
_entry.id   AF-A0A2D5JKM7-F1
#
_cell.length_a   1.000
_cell.length_b   1.000
_cell.length_c   1.000
_cell.angle_alpha   90.00
_cell.angle_beta   90.00
_cell.angle_gamma   90.00
#
_symmetry.space_group_name_H-M   'P 1'
#
loop_
_entity.id
_entity.type
_entity.pdbx_description
1 polymer ?
#
loop_
_entity_poly.entity_id
_entity_poly.type
_entity_poly.pdbx_seq_one_letter_code
_entity_poly.pdbx_strand_id
1 'polypeptide(L)'
;MIKANSPKLRLLFSFLIPFLSFAQDCDLNYIPENTGSNMIIMINGDALTNEVLVAGDSIGAFMNINEQWVCVGGIEWTEQQQTLAVWGNDANNFYQDGLMAMDEVVLKATSNGVLYDITYAPTITFVVNGITILNSTLSMTPVCDDLGNLYGCTNQSYDEYNSLATIDDGSCQTIGEVSGCTIAGYVEYNPIATVFDNSCITLAVNGCTDASYLEHSLGANNDDGSCENL
;
A
#
# COMPACT_ATOMS: atom_id res chain seq x y z
N MET A 1 -60.32 -42.50 -10.26
CA MET A 1 -60.20 -41.09 -9.82
C MET A 1 -58.75 -40.67 -9.93
N ILE A 2 -58.55 -39.44 -10.41
CA ILE A 2 -57.43 -38.96 -11.23
C ILE A 2 -56.15 -38.76 -10.41
N LYS A 3 -55.02 -39.33 -10.85
CA LYS A 3 -53.67 -38.93 -10.40
C LYS A 3 -53.33 -37.58 -11.03
N ALA A 4 -53.45 -36.51 -10.26
CA ALA A 4 -53.01 -35.18 -10.67
C ALA A 4 -51.51 -35.02 -10.40
N ASN A 5 -50.79 -34.66 -11.46
CA ASN A 5 -49.39 -34.27 -11.47
C ASN A 5 -49.32 -32.78 -11.05
N SER A 6 -48.47 -32.41 -10.08
CA SER A 6 -48.20 -31.00 -9.75
C SER A 6 -46.72 -30.67 -10.02
N PRO A 7 -46.41 -29.55 -10.67
CA PRO A 7 -45.06 -29.25 -11.18
C PRO A 7 -44.13 -28.76 -10.05
N LYS A 8 -42.89 -29.25 -10.03
CA LYS A 8 -41.84 -28.70 -9.16
C LYS A 8 -41.40 -27.33 -9.73
N LEU A 9 -41.85 -26.26 -9.08
CA LEU A 9 -41.42 -24.89 -9.33
C LEU A 9 -39.96 -24.74 -8.84
N ARG A 10 -39.06 -24.35 -9.75
CA ARG A 10 -37.64 -24.11 -9.48
C ARG A 10 -37.49 -22.83 -8.63
N LEU A 11 -36.77 -22.90 -7.51
CA LEU A 11 -36.07 -21.75 -6.97
C LEU A 11 -34.57 -22.00 -7.18
N LEU A 12 -34.02 -21.45 -8.27
CA LEU A 12 -32.58 -21.30 -8.40
C LEU A 12 -32.21 -20.19 -7.41
N PHE A 13 -31.65 -20.55 -6.26
CA PHE A 13 -30.92 -19.59 -5.44
C PHE A 13 -29.67 -19.22 -6.24
N SER A 14 -29.74 -18.10 -6.97
CA SER A 14 -28.55 -17.36 -7.36
C SER A 14 -27.90 -16.93 -6.04
N PHE A 15 -26.93 -17.73 -5.58
CA PHE A 15 -25.93 -17.24 -4.66
C PHE A 15 -25.21 -16.15 -5.45
N LEU A 16 -25.56 -14.90 -5.18
CA LEU A 16 -24.69 -13.77 -5.45
C LEU A 16 -23.45 -14.07 -4.60
N ILE A 17 -22.44 -14.67 -5.20
CA ILE A 17 -21.10 -14.72 -4.61
C ILE A 17 -20.73 -13.24 -4.51
N PRO A 18 -20.60 -12.66 -3.30
CA PRO A 18 -20.03 -11.34 -3.22
C PRO A 18 -18.65 -11.48 -3.84
N PHE A 19 -18.39 -10.69 -4.87
CA PHE A 19 -17.03 -10.41 -5.28
C PHE A 19 -16.27 -10.13 -3.99
N LEU A 20 -15.29 -10.96 -3.63
CA LEU A 20 -14.35 -10.64 -2.58
C LEU A 20 -13.63 -9.38 -3.05
N SER A 21 -14.19 -8.24 -2.68
CA SER A 21 -13.43 -7.02 -2.52
C SER A 21 -12.44 -7.36 -1.42
N PHE A 22 -11.16 -7.39 -1.77
CA PHE A 22 -10.08 -7.24 -0.81
C PHE A 22 -10.21 -5.83 -0.23
N ALA A 23 -11.18 -5.64 0.67
CA ALA A 23 -11.32 -4.41 1.41
C ALA A 23 -10.26 -4.49 2.51
N GLN A 24 -9.25 -3.63 2.39
CA GLN A 24 -8.30 -3.40 3.46
C GLN A 24 -9.07 -2.93 4.69
N ASP A 25 -8.89 -3.61 5.82
CA ASP A 25 -9.58 -3.27 7.07
C ASP A 25 -8.92 -2.05 7.69
N CYS A 26 -9.58 -0.91 7.58
CA CYS A 26 -9.11 0.38 8.07
C CYS A 26 -9.55 0.66 9.51
N ASP A 27 -10.53 -0.10 10.02
CA ASP A 27 -11.05 0.00 11.38
C ASP A 27 -10.53 -1.17 12.23
N LEU A 28 -9.28 -1.03 12.69
CA LEU A 28 -8.67 -2.07 13.51
C LEU A 28 -9.19 -2.01 14.94
N ASN A 29 -9.55 -3.16 15.50
CA ASN A 29 -9.86 -3.27 16.92
C ASN A 29 -8.57 -3.27 17.76
N TYR A 30 -8.38 -2.26 18.60
CA TYR A 30 -7.23 -2.12 19.51
C TYR A 30 -7.41 -2.78 20.88
N ILE A 31 -8.48 -3.54 21.09
CA ILE A 31 -8.71 -4.27 22.35
C ILE A 31 -8.18 -5.70 22.19
N PRO A 32 -7.06 -6.07 22.82
CA PRO A 32 -6.55 -7.42 22.76
C PRO A 32 -7.36 -8.36 23.65
N GLU A 33 -7.48 -9.62 23.24
CA GLU A 33 -7.90 -10.69 24.13
C GLU A 33 -6.67 -11.22 24.88
N ASN A 34 -6.81 -11.46 26.20
CA ASN A 34 -5.73 -12.06 26.98
C ASN A 34 -5.69 -13.56 26.69
N THR A 35 -4.73 -13.94 25.86
CA THR A 35 -4.59 -15.29 25.33
C THR A 35 -3.40 -16.03 25.89
N GLY A 36 -2.75 -15.57 26.98
CA GLY A 36 -1.63 -16.32 27.56
C GLY A 36 -0.62 -15.51 28.37
N SER A 37 0.65 -15.92 28.27
CA SER A 37 1.76 -15.14 28.83
C SER A 37 2.03 -13.92 27.96
N ASN A 38 2.44 -12.80 28.55
CA ASN A 38 2.72 -11.58 27.80
C ASN A 38 4.21 -11.24 27.78
N MET A 39 4.55 -10.31 26.90
CA MET A 39 5.76 -9.50 26.99
C MET A 39 5.37 -8.04 27.22
N ILE A 40 6.31 -7.24 27.72
CA ILE A 40 6.14 -5.80 27.88
C ILE A 40 7.08 -5.06 26.93
N ILE A 41 6.53 -4.17 26.12
CA ILE A 41 7.28 -3.17 25.35
C ILE A 41 7.19 -1.84 26.10
N MET A 42 8.33 -1.34 26.59
CA MET A 42 8.42 0.02 27.13
C MET A 42 8.69 1.01 26.00
N ILE A 43 7.77 1.93 25.75
CA ILE A 43 7.91 2.99 24.76
C ILE A 43 8.55 4.19 25.46
N ASN A 44 9.71 4.64 24.95
CA ASN A 44 10.51 5.71 25.57
C ASN A 44 11.34 6.46 24.52
N GLY A 45 12.05 7.52 24.93
CA GLY A 45 13.07 8.19 24.12
C GLY A 45 12.53 8.69 22.79
N ASP A 46 13.26 8.39 21.72
CA ASP A 46 12.95 8.89 20.37
C ASP A 46 11.66 8.28 19.80
N ALA A 47 11.13 7.20 20.40
CA ALA A 47 9.83 6.65 20.00
C ALA A 47 8.67 7.59 20.35
N LEU A 48 8.86 8.50 21.30
CA LEU A 48 7.86 9.51 21.66
C LEU A 48 7.87 10.71 20.69
N THR A 49 8.96 10.91 19.95
CA THR A 49 9.07 12.02 18.98
C THR A 49 8.52 11.58 17.64
N ASN A 50 7.25 11.88 17.38
CA ASN A 50 6.62 11.69 16.07
C ASN A 50 5.65 12.85 15.79
N GLU A 51 5.35 13.10 14.52
CA GLU A 51 4.51 14.24 14.09
C GLU A 51 3.04 13.87 13.88
N VAL A 52 2.69 12.59 14.10
CA VAL A 52 1.37 12.03 13.75
C VAL A 52 0.50 11.83 14.98
N LEU A 53 1.01 11.10 15.96
CA LEU A 53 0.27 10.72 17.17
C LEU A 53 0.16 11.87 18.15
N VAL A 54 -1.06 12.13 18.59
CA VAL A 54 -1.41 13.05 19.67
C VAL A 54 -2.04 12.28 20.83
N ALA A 55 -2.04 12.88 22.02
CA ALA A 55 -2.67 12.26 23.18
C ALA A 55 -4.14 11.90 22.90
N GLY A 56 -4.50 10.63 23.14
CA GLY A 56 -5.82 10.07 22.86
C GLY A 56 -5.88 9.13 21.65
N ASP A 57 -4.83 9.10 20.82
CA ASP A 57 -4.74 8.17 19.68
C ASP A 57 -4.55 6.72 20.14
N SER A 58 -4.76 5.75 19.25
CA SER A 58 -4.59 4.33 19.57
C SER A 58 -3.32 3.77 18.93
N ILE A 59 -2.51 3.05 19.71
CA ILE A 59 -1.38 2.26 19.20
C ILE A 59 -1.56 0.81 19.66
N GLY A 60 -1.31 -0.13 18.74
CA GLY A 60 -1.48 -1.54 18.99
C GLY A 60 -0.37 -2.39 18.38
N ALA A 61 -0.15 -3.53 19.02
CA ALA A 61 0.61 -4.65 18.51
C ALA A 61 -0.36 -5.63 17.84
N PHE A 62 -0.02 -6.03 16.62
CA PHE A 62 -0.83 -6.90 15.80
C PHE A 62 -0.02 -8.08 15.30
N MET A 63 -0.74 -9.17 15.04
CA MET A 63 -0.26 -10.30 14.27
C MET A 63 -1.14 -10.47 13.03
N ASN A 64 -0.60 -11.06 11.97
CA ASN A 64 -1.36 -11.37 10.77
C ASN A 64 -1.66 -12.88 10.73
N ILE A 65 -2.95 -13.23 10.70
CA ILE A 65 -3.39 -14.62 10.54
C ILE A 65 -4.32 -14.66 9.33
N ASN A 66 -3.92 -15.41 8.30
CA ASN A 66 -4.72 -15.58 7.07
C ASN A 66 -5.20 -14.24 6.48
N GLU A 67 -4.29 -13.27 6.34
CA GLU A 67 -4.56 -11.93 5.78
C GLU A 67 -5.42 -11.03 6.69
N GLN A 68 -5.73 -11.46 7.92
CA GLN A 68 -6.47 -10.66 8.90
C GLN A 68 -5.55 -10.19 10.04
N TRP A 69 -5.64 -8.91 10.38
CA TRP A 69 -4.93 -8.34 11.52
C TRP A 69 -5.68 -8.66 12.82
N VAL A 70 -4.97 -9.29 13.76
CA VAL A 70 -5.47 -9.60 15.10
C VAL A 70 -4.68 -8.82 16.11
N CYS A 71 -5.37 -8.06 16.96
CA CYS A 71 -4.75 -7.29 18.03
C CYS A 71 -4.29 -8.20 19.16
N VAL A 72 -3.00 -8.11 19.46
CA VAL A 72 -2.34 -8.83 20.56
C VAL A 72 -1.83 -7.86 21.64
N GLY A 73 -2.02 -6.56 21.47
CA GLY A 73 -1.73 -5.56 22.48
C GLY A 73 -2.26 -4.21 22.04
N GLY A 74 -2.78 -3.39 22.95
CA GLY A 74 -3.23 -2.05 22.61
C GLY A 74 -3.19 -1.10 23.80
N ILE A 75 -2.85 0.15 23.54
CA ILE A 75 -2.89 1.25 24.50
C ILE A 75 -3.34 2.54 23.83
N GLU A 76 -3.87 3.45 24.64
CA GLU A 76 -4.06 4.85 24.26
C GLU A 76 -2.71 5.59 24.34
N TRP A 77 -2.41 6.42 23.35
CA TRP A 77 -1.21 7.22 23.27
C TRP A 77 -1.30 8.39 24.24
N THR A 78 -0.27 8.57 25.07
CA THR A 78 -0.26 9.61 26.13
C THR A 78 0.80 10.69 25.93
N GLU A 79 1.60 10.62 24.87
CA GLU A 79 2.80 11.45 24.64
C GLU A 79 3.88 11.32 25.74
N GLN A 80 3.67 10.43 26.71
CA GLN A 80 4.59 10.16 27.81
C GLN A 80 5.11 8.74 27.72
N GLN A 81 6.17 8.46 28.49
CA GLN A 81 6.69 7.10 28.62
C GLN A 81 5.58 6.17 29.10
N GLN A 82 5.35 5.10 28.35
CA GLN A 82 4.26 4.15 28.58
C GLN A 82 4.68 2.72 28.25
N THR A 83 3.86 1.75 28.66
CA THR A 83 4.13 0.33 28.45
C THR A 83 2.99 -0.31 27.69
N LEU A 84 3.32 -1.04 26.64
CA LEU A 84 2.41 -1.86 25.86
C LEU A 84 2.60 -3.33 26.25
N ALA A 85 1.56 -3.96 26.78
CA ALA A 85 1.54 -5.41 26.95
C ALA A 85 1.19 -6.08 25.62
N VAL A 86 1.98 -7.08 25.22
CA VAL A 86 1.74 -7.88 24.03
C VAL A 86 1.53 -9.33 24.45
N TRP A 87 0.41 -9.93 24.06
CA TRP A 87 -0.04 -11.25 24.46
C TRP A 87 0.49 -12.33 23.52
N GLY A 88 1.02 -13.39 24.11
CA GLY A 88 1.42 -14.59 23.41
C GLY A 88 0.32 -15.64 23.41
N ASN A 89 0.44 -16.60 22.50
CA ASN A 89 -0.49 -17.70 22.35
C ASN A 89 -0.54 -18.58 23.60
N ASP A 90 -1.73 -19.05 24.00
CA ASP A 90 -1.86 -20.06 25.04
C ASP A 90 -1.73 -21.47 24.47
N ALA A 91 -1.63 -22.44 25.38
CA ALA A 91 -1.72 -23.86 25.07
C ALA A 91 -3.13 -24.42 25.36
N ASN A 92 -4.10 -23.57 25.66
CA ASN A 92 -5.43 -23.98 26.10
C ASN A 92 -6.32 -24.38 24.93
N ASN A 93 -6.01 -23.91 23.72
CA ASN A 93 -6.70 -24.30 22.50
C ASN A 93 -5.71 -24.59 21.34
N PHE A 94 -6.21 -25.17 20.25
CA PHE A 94 -5.40 -25.53 19.07
C PHE A 94 -5.34 -24.40 18.01
N TYR A 95 -5.99 -23.27 18.27
CA TYR A 95 -5.99 -22.11 17.41
C TYR A 95 -4.86 -21.16 17.85
N GLN A 96 -4.34 -20.41 16.89
CA GLN A 96 -3.42 -19.34 17.21
C GLN A 96 -4.22 -18.06 17.46
N ASP A 97 -4.18 -17.55 18.68
CA ASP A 97 -4.85 -16.35 19.17
C ASP A 97 -3.89 -15.38 19.87
N GLY A 98 -2.59 -15.65 19.80
CA GLY A 98 -1.53 -14.74 20.20
C GLY A 98 -0.20 -15.04 19.50
N LEU A 99 0.83 -14.25 19.84
CA LEU A 99 2.16 -14.43 19.26
C LEU A 99 2.87 -15.68 19.80
N MET A 100 3.57 -16.40 18.93
CA MET A 100 4.52 -17.44 19.31
C MET A 100 5.90 -16.82 19.54
N ALA A 101 6.78 -17.54 20.27
CA ALA A 101 8.14 -17.07 20.50
C ALA A 101 8.86 -16.83 19.16
N MET A 102 9.58 -15.70 19.08
CA MET A 102 10.27 -15.21 17.88
C MET A 102 9.38 -14.64 16.77
N ASP A 103 8.05 -14.68 16.89
CA ASP A 103 7.17 -13.97 15.97
C ASP A 103 7.46 -12.46 16.03
N GLU A 104 7.41 -11.80 14.89
CA GLU A 104 7.57 -10.35 14.82
C GLU A 104 6.36 -9.63 15.41
N VAL A 105 6.62 -8.57 16.19
CA VAL A 105 5.58 -7.68 16.69
C VAL A 105 5.36 -6.57 15.67
N VAL A 106 4.19 -6.55 15.01
CA VAL A 106 3.85 -5.47 14.07
C VAL A 106 3.11 -4.38 14.84
N LEU A 107 3.59 -3.14 14.76
CA LEU A 107 2.91 -2.01 15.39
C LEU A 107 2.09 -1.25 14.35
N LYS A 108 0.86 -0.88 14.73
CA LYS A 108 -0.03 0.00 13.96
C LYS A 108 -0.64 1.03 14.88
N ALA A 109 -1.01 2.18 14.34
CA ALA A 109 -1.73 3.20 15.10
C ALA A 109 -2.86 3.82 14.30
N THR A 110 -3.85 4.36 15.00
CA THR A 110 -4.91 5.17 14.41
C THR A 110 -4.82 6.56 15.03
N SER A 111 -4.73 7.57 14.17
CA SER A 111 -4.78 8.97 14.56
C SER A 111 -5.75 9.73 13.67
N ASN A 112 -6.67 10.50 14.27
CA ASN A 112 -7.66 11.29 13.55
C ASN A 112 -8.46 10.51 12.47
N GLY A 113 -8.74 9.23 12.70
CA GLY A 113 -9.47 8.36 11.76
C GLY A 113 -8.65 7.85 10.58
N VAL A 114 -7.32 7.97 10.64
CA VAL A 114 -6.38 7.41 9.66
C VAL A 114 -5.57 6.30 10.33
N LEU A 115 -5.53 5.14 9.68
CA LEU A 115 -4.68 4.01 10.04
C LEU A 115 -3.25 4.22 9.52
N TYR A 116 -2.27 3.98 10.38
CA TYR A 116 -0.85 4.08 10.08
C TYR A 116 -0.12 2.76 10.35
N ASP A 117 0.75 2.38 9.41
CA ASP A 117 1.78 1.37 9.62
C ASP A 117 2.98 2.01 10.31
N ILE A 118 3.46 1.37 11.37
CA ILE A 118 4.58 1.86 12.17
C ILE A 118 5.81 1.02 11.84
N THR A 119 6.80 1.68 11.27
CA THR A 119 8.12 1.09 11.04
C THR A 119 9.12 1.63 12.06
N TYR A 120 9.94 0.73 12.58
CA TYR A 120 10.94 1.03 13.60
C TYR A 120 12.08 0.01 13.50
N ALA A 121 13.26 0.39 13.98
CA ALA A 121 14.43 -0.48 13.98
C ALA A 121 15.14 -0.43 15.34
N PRO A 122 15.65 -1.56 15.86
CA PRO A 122 15.49 -2.93 15.33
C PRO A 122 14.05 -3.45 15.51
N THR A 123 13.66 -4.43 14.69
CA THR A 123 12.36 -5.08 14.84
C THR A 123 12.30 -5.85 16.17
N ILE A 124 11.13 -5.82 16.81
CA ILE A 124 10.91 -6.51 18.07
C ILE A 124 10.29 -7.87 17.76
N THR A 125 10.85 -8.92 18.37
CA THR A 125 10.26 -10.26 18.34
C THR A 125 9.70 -10.65 19.70
N PHE A 126 8.68 -11.49 19.69
CA PHE A 126 7.97 -11.89 20.89
C PHE A 126 8.82 -12.83 21.76
N VAL A 127 8.91 -12.49 23.06
CA VAL A 127 9.58 -13.30 24.08
C VAL A 127 8.64 -13.48 25.26
N VAL A 128 8.30 -14.72 25.59
CA VAL A 128 7.42 -15.06 26.72
C VAL A 128 7.95 -14.48 28.03
N ASN A 129 7.13 -13.71 28.75
CA ASN A 129 7.49 -12.98 29.98
C ASN A 129 8.68 -12.01 29.79
N GLY A 130 8.95 -11.61 28.55
CA GLY A 130 10.04 -10.73 28.18
C GLY A 130 9.72 -9.27 28.46
N ILE A 131 10.78 -8.47 28.53
CA ILE A 131 10.71 -7.01 28.52
C ILE A 131 11.66 -6.49 27.45
N THR A 132 11.19 -5.53 26.66
CA THR A 132 12.00 -4.83 25.67
C THR A 132 11.71 -3.34 25.72
N ILE A 133 12.65 -2.54 25.24
CA ILE A 133 12.53 -1.08 25.19
C ILE A 133 12.49 -0.67 23.72
N LEU A 134 11.41 0.02 23.33
CA LEU A 134 11.29 0.70 22.06
C LEU A 134 11.69 2.16 22.28
N ASN A 135 12.90 2.49 21.85
CA ASN A 135 13.48 3.83 22.00
C ASN A 135 13.92 4.48 20.69
N SER A 136 13.62 3.86 19.55
CA SER A 136 13.92 4.39 18.23
C SER A 136 12.76 5.21 17.68
N THR A 137 13.09 6.15 16.80
CA THR A 137 12.09 6.95 16.08
C THR A 137 11.13 6.05 15.31
N LEU A 138 9.85 6.36 15.44
CA LEU A 138 8.78 5.69 14.72
C LEU A 138 8.53 6.40 13.39
N SER A 139 8.56 5.65 12.29
CA SER A 139 8.16 6.14 10.97
C SER A 139 6.74 5.65 10.68
N MET A 140 5.83 6.61 10.49
CA MET A 140 4.40 6.40 10.32
C MET A 140 4.04 6.54 8.84
N THR A 141 3.57 5.46 8.23
CA THR A 141 3.09 5.48 6.84
C THR A 141 1.56 5.40 6.84
N PRO A 142 0.83 6.40 6.32
CA PRO A 142 -0.62 6.34 6.26
C PRO A 142 -1.06 5.21 5.33
N VAL A 143 -2.13 4.52 5.72
CA VAL A 143 -2.63 3.33 5.02
C VAL A 143 -3.98 3.63 4.42
N CYS A 144 -4.97 3.93 5.26
CA CYS A 144 -6.32 4.29 4.83
C CYS A 144 -7.06 5.05 5.93
N ASP A 145 -8.20 5.64 5.60
CA ASP A 145 -9.06 6.36 6.55
C ASP A 145 -10.47 5.77 6.67
N ASP A 146 -11.21 6.22 7.68
CA ASP A 146 -12.59 5.81 7.97
C ASP A 146 -13.60 6.20 6.87
N LEU A 147 -13.20 7.04 5.91
CA LEU A 147 -13.99 7.43 4.76
C LEU A 147 -13.77 6.49 3.56
N GLY A 148 -12.87 5.52 3.69
CA GLY A 148 -12.51 4.56 2.65
C GLY A 148 -11.48 5.10 1.66
N ASN A 149 -10.76 6.17 1.99
CA ASN A 149 -9.61 6.59 1.20
C ASN A 149 -8.44 5.65 1.44
N LEU A 150 -7.73 5.30 0.38
CA LEU A 150 -6.49 4.52 0.44
C LEU A 150 -5.32 5.42 0.09
N TYR A 151 -4.30 5.41 0.94
CA TYR A 151 -3.07 6.16 0.76
C TYR A 151 -2.06 5.34 -0.06
N GLY A 152 -1.35 6.01 -0.95
CA GLY A 152 -0.31 5.42 -1.77
C GLY A 152 -0.01 6.24 -3.01
N CYS A 153 1.02 5.86 -3.76
CA CYS A 153 1.38 6.55 -4.99
C CYS A 153 0.26 6.47 -6.04
N THR A 154 -0.28 7.63 -6.42
CA THR A 154 -1.38 7.73 -7.41
C THR A 154 -0.90 7.93 -8.85
N ASN A 155 0.41 8.16 -9.06
CA ASN A 155 0.96 8.45 -10.38
C ASN A 155 1.46 7.17 -11.06
N GLN A 156 0.77 6.75 -12.13
CA GLN A 156 1.11 5.56 -12.92
C GLN A 156 2.51 5.57 -13.57
N SER A 157 3.18 6.72 -13.63
CA SER A 157 4.55 6.83 -14.15
C SER A 157 5.63 6.45 -13.14
N TYR A 158 5.26 6.04 -11.93
CA TYR A 158 6.17 5.64 -10.86
C TYR A 158 6.03 4.14 -10.57
N ASP A 159 7.14 3.49 -10.17
CA ASP A 159 7.15 2.06 -9.85
C ASP A 159 6.29 1.74 -8.62
N GLU A 160 6.17 2.68 -7.69
CA GLU A 160 5.36 2.52 -6.48
C GLU A 160 3.85 2.71 -6.73
N TYR A 161 3.42 2.94 -7.98
CA TYR A 161 2.01 3.20 -8.31
C TYR A 161 1.06 2.14 -7.75
N ASN A 162 0.10 2.60 -6.96
CA ASN A 162 -0.98 1.81 -6.43
C ASN A 162 -2.31 2.20 -7.10
N SER A 163 -2.81 1.35 -7.98
CA SER A 163 -4.09 1.57 -8.70
C SER A 163 -5.33 1.66 -7.81
N LEU A 164 -5.24 1.26 -6.54
CA LEU A 164 -6.31 1.37 -5.56
C LEU A 164 -6.19 2.65 -4.71
N ALA A 165 -5.03 3.33 -4.73
CA ALA A 165 -4.83 4.55 -3.94
C ALA A 165 -5.70 5.68 -4.47
N THR A 166 -6.41 6.35 -3.56
CA THR A 166 -7.25 7.51 -3.85
C THR A 166 -6.60 8.82 -3.42
N ILE A 167 -5.62 8.75 -2.52
CA ILE A 167 -4.89 9.91 -1.98
C ILE A 167 -3.38 9.63 -2.11
N ASP A 168 -2.67 10.57 -2.74
CA ASP A 168 -1.21 10.51 -2.83
C ASP A 168 -0.59 10.75 -1.45
N ASP A 169 0.26 9.83 -1.02
CA ASP A 169 0.99 9.88 0.26
C ASP A 169 2.45 10.33 0.08
N GLY A 170 2.85 10.64 -1.16
CA GLY A 170 4.23 11.00 -1.50
C GLY A 170 5.18 9.80 -1.59
N SER A 171 4.65 8.56 -1.59
CA SER A 171 5.47 7.35 -1.83
C SER A 171 5.96 7.20 -3.27
N CYS A 172 5.49 8.03 -4.22
CA CYS A 172 6.00 8.07 -5.59
C CYS A 172 7.45 8.61 -5.61
N GLN A 173 8.44 7.73 -5.57
CA GLN A 173 9.85 8.12 -5.50
C GLN A 173 10.62 7.71 -6.75
N THR A 174 10.32 6.54 -7.31
CA THR A 174 11.05 5.98 -8.45
C THR A 174 10.22 6.14 -9.71
N ILE A 175 10.67 7.00 -10.64
CA ILE A 175 10.06 7.05 -11.98
C ILE A 175 10.24 5.68 -12.61
N GLY A 176 9.13 5.06 -12.99
CA GLY A 176 9.13 3.72 -13.50
C GLY A 176 9.82 3.60 -14.86
N GLU A 177 10.17 2.37 -15.21
CA GLU A 177 10.81 2.06 -16.49
C GLU A 177 9.83 2.28 -17.65
N VAL A 178 9.93 3.43 -18.31
CA VAL A 178 9.17 3.71 -19.54
C VAL A 178 9.97 3.15 -20.71
N SER A 179 9.47 2.04 -21.26
CA SER A 179 9.99 1.45 -22.49
C SER A 179 9.65 2.32 -23.69
N GLY A 180 10.64 2.61 -24.53
CA GLY A 180 10.44 3.33 -25.78
C GLY A 180 11.74 3.68 -26.48
N CYS A 181 11.65 4.47 -27.54
CA CYS A 181 12.82 4.92 -28.27
C CYS A 181 13.53 6.02 -27.49
N THR A 182 14.71 5.73 -26.95
CA THR A 182 15.51 6.67 -26.14
C THR A 182 16.47 7.53 -26.97
N ILE A 183 16.49 7.37 -28.29
CA ILE A 183 17.45 8.00 -29.20
C ILE A 183 16.77 9.15 -29.94
N ALA A 184 17.11 10.39 -29.59
CA ALA A 184 16.51 11.61 -30.16
C ALA A 184 16.61 11.77 -31.69
N GLY A 185 17.47 10.98 -32.35
CA GLY A 185 17.64 10.97 -33.80
C GLY A 185 16.61 10.14 -34.58
N TYR A 186 15.58 9.60 -33.93
CA TYR A 186 14.56 8.75 -34.54
C TYR A 186 13.18 9.40 -34.44
N VAL A 187 12.30 9.12 -35.41
CA VAL A 187 10.91 9.63 -35.43
C VAL A 187 10.13 9.13 -34.22
N GLU A 188 10.40 7.90 -33.78
CA GLU A 188 9.71 7.29 -32.64
C GLU A 188 10.24 7.76 -31.27
N TYR A 189 11.18 8.71 -31.23
CA TYR A 189 11.80 9.18 -29.99
C TYR A 189 10.76 9.59 -28.94
N ASN A 190 10.82 8.92 -27.78
CA ASN A 190 9.99 9.22 -26.64
C ASN A 190 10.85 9.90 -25.55
N PRO A 191 10.65 11.20 -25.28
CA PRO A 191 11.48 11.94 -24.33
C PRO A 191 11.31 11.49 -22.87
N ILE A 192 10.27 10.71 -22.54
CA ILE A 192 10.08 10.12 -21.21
C ILE A 192 10.56 8.66 -21.13
N ALA A 193 11.00 8.04 -22.24
CA ALA A 193 11.50 6.67 -22.21
C ALA A 193 12.85 6.60 -21.48
N THR A 194 12.94 5.71 -20.50
CA THR A 194 14.15 5.43 -19.73
C THR A 194 14.81 4.11 -20.15
N VAL A 195 14.05 3.21 -20.78
CA VAL A 195 14.54 1.91 -21.25
C VAL A 195 14.35 1.79 -22.77
N PHE A 196 15.44 1.45 -23.46
CA PHE A 196 15.42 1.20 -24.90
C PHE A 196 14.75 -0.15 -25.19
N ASP A 197 13.63 -0.11 -25.93
CA ASP A 197 12.78 -1.28 -26.21
C ASP A 197 12.85 -1.75 -27.67
N ASN A 198 13.87 -1.31 -28.41
CA ASN A 198 14.02 -1.51 -29.85
C ASN A 198 12.95 -0.83 -30.74
N SER A 199 12.16 0.12 -30.23
CA SER A 199 11.20 0.88 -31.04
C SER A 199 11.80 1.98 -31.92
N CYS A 200 13.09 2.32 -31.79
CA CYS A 200 13.78 3.25 -32.70
C CYS A 200 14.01 2.58 -34.07
N ILE A 201 13.08 2.76 -35.02
CA ILE A 201 13.13 2.11 -36.33
C ILE A 201 13.50 3.11 -37.43
N THR A 202 12.88 4.29 -37.41
CA THR A 202 12.99 5.27 -38.50
C THR A 202 13.91 6.42 -38.11
N LEU A 203 15.06 6.53 -38.76
CA LEU A 203 15.96 7.68 -38.57
C LEU A 203 15.23 8.97 -38.97
N ALA A 204 15.24 9.96 -38.08
CA ALA A 204 14.66 11.27 -38.35
C ALA A 204 15.54 12.02 -39.35
N VAL A 205 14.95 12.33 -40.51
CA VAL A 205 15.47 13.26 -41.49
C VAL A 205 14.65 14.53 -41.35
N ASN A 206 15.26 15.53 -40.71
CA ASN A 206 14.65 16.80 -40.40
C ASN A 206 14.50 17.67 -41.66
N GLY A 207 13.36 18.34 -41.77
CA GLY A 207 13.08 19.35 -42.78
C GLY A 207 11.57 19.51 -42.99
N CYS A 208 11.18 20.50 -43.79
CA CYS A 208 9.77 20.72 -44.09
C CYS A 208 9.15 19.49 -44.79
N THR A 209 8.17 18.87 -44.15
CA THR A 209 7.48 17.66 -44.66
C THR A 209 6.21 17.98 -45.45
N ASP A 210 5.77 19.23 -45.45
CA ASP A 210 4.57 19.67 -46.17
C ASP A 210 4.89 20.04 -47.62
N ALA A 211 4.33 19.28 -48.56
CA ALA A 211 4.52 19.47 -50.00
C ALA A 211 3.94 20.78 -50.57
N SER A 212 3.17 21.53 -49.78
CA SER A 212 2.61 22.83 -50.18
C SER A 212 3.57 24.01 -49.97
N TYR A 213 4.71 23.82 -49.31
CA TYR A 213 5.69 24.87 -49.01
C TYR A 213 6.89 24.85 -49.96
N LEU A 214 7.49 26.01 -50.20
CA LEU A 214 8.69 26.18 -51.02
C LEU A 214 9.91 25.45 -50.43
N GLU A 215 9.96 25.35 -49.11
CA GLU A 215 11.03 24.70 -48.34
C GLU A 215 10.88 23.17 -48.24
N HIS A 216 9.84 22.59 -48.86
CA HIS A 216 9.55 21.15 -48.80
C HIS A 216 10.77 20.30 -49.20
N SER A 217 11.17 19.41 -48.29
CA SER A 217 12.28 18.48 -48.47
C SER A 217 11.76 17.07 -48.74
N LEU A 218 11.96 16.58 -49.96
CA LEU A 218 11.52 15.23 -50.39
C LEU A 218 12.10 14.07 -49.56
N GLY A 219 13.19 14.31 -48.83
CA GLY A 219 13.81 13.33 -47.95
C GLY A 219 13.40 13.45 -46.49
N ALA A 220 12.70 14.53 -46.11
CA ALA A 220 12.31 14.75 -44.72
C ALA A 220 11.15 13.83 -44.33
N ASN A 221 11.27 13.25 -43.13
CA ASN A 221 10.24 12.43 -42.51
C ASN A 221 9.89 12.91 -41.09
N ASN A 222 10.56 13.97 -40.62
CA ASN A 222 10.33 14.62 -39.35
C ASN A 222 10.31 16.13 -39.57
N ASP A 223 9.18 16.78 -39.30
CA ASP A 223 9.06 18.23 -39.47
C ASP A 223 9.87 18.96 -38.40
N ASP A 224 10.75 19.85 -38.83
CA ASP A 224 11.60 20.66 -37.94
C ASP A 224 11.13 22.12 -37.83
N GLY A 225 9.98 22.44 -38.41
CA GLY A 225 9.42 23.79 -38.41
C GLY A 225 10.07 24.70 -39.45
N SER A 226 10.78 24.17 -40.44
CA SER A 226 11.32 24.97 -41.56
C SER A 226 10.29 25.32 -42.66
N CYS A 227 9.03 24.90 -42.53
CA CYS A 227 7.94 25.26 -43.45
C CYS A 227 7.45 26.69 -43.20
N GLU A 228 7.96 27.68 -43.93
CA GLU A 228 7.65 29.10 -43.69
C GLU A 228 6.92 29.78 -44.86
N ASN A 229 7.17 29.39 -46.12
CA ASN A 229 6.59 30.04 -47.30
C ASN A 229 5.76 29.08 -48.16
N LEU A 230 4.49 29.43 -48.38
CA LEU A 230 3.56 28.78 -49.32
C LEU A 230 3.82 29.17 -50.79
#